data_AF-A0A6N8Z3C9-F1
#
_entry.id   AF-A0A6N8Z3C9-F1
#
_cell.length_a   1.000
_cell.length_b   1.000
_cell.length_c   1.000
_cell.angle_alpha   90.00
_cell.angle_beta   90.00
_cell.angle_gamma   90.00
#
_symmetry.space_group_name_H-M   'P 1'
#
loop_
_entity.id
_entity.type
_entity.pdbx_description
1 polymer ?
#
loop_
_entity_poly.entity_id
_entity_poly.type
_entity_poly.pdbx_seq_one_letter_code
_entity_poly.pdbx_strand_id
1 'polypeptide(L)'
;MTLQRDAIGQQIELHLESWGRLGEAMASYDGQDVFVLGGIPGERVVAEIIAVRRKYAAARVVQVLEASPHRIDAPCRYYGQCTGCQWQHVAYPAQLTIKQDKVRDALKRVGGLDDVNVLPTLPSPSQFGYRNHARFTVGRVGDLGFVNRETRRFLRIDDCMLMHDGINRILSQLQDRCAETTQLAVRAGRDTGDFLVQPTLKGADVGIPTGQKHYRESVNGHEFRVASPSFFQVNVDQASRLIETVSEALDLSGEEVILDAYTGVGTFAVLLAPFARKIYAIEESSAAVADARDNSAGLPNVEFLLGKTEDVLEELPERPDVVILDPPRAGCQAAALERLMELRPSRVVYVSCDPETLGRDLKVLCADSYILDHVQPLDMFPQTQHVECVALLRSRAPTTQLVLASSSPRRRELLTELGISFQVIPSNAPEGQLEGESAEEMVRRLSRDKAMVVAAQQIEGFVVGADSTVVLNGRSIGKPADEAEARRMLRELWGTKHQVSTGLTVINVATGKQITDHMTADILMREFSEDEMEQSVASGVPMDKAGAYAIQDKEFRPARMLAGCYSNVVGLPLCRMAEMLLELGYPFPENLTPPVSAECIGSCPFRQAPGYSA
;
A
#
# COMPACT_ATOMS: atom_id res chain seq x y z
N MET A 1 38.32 -7.30 -25.83
CA MET A 1 38.29 -6.86 -27.25
C MET A 1 36.84 -6.96 -27.67
N THR A 2 36.18 -5.86 -28.06
CA THR A 2 34.73 -5.88 -28.31
C THR A 2 34.42 -6.62 -29.61
N LEU A 3 33.45 -7.53 -29.60
CA LEU A 3 32.97 -8.22 -30.80
C LEU A 3 32.54 -7.19 -31.85
N GLN A 4 33.01 -7.40 -33.08
CA GLN A 4 32.65 -6.58 -34.24
C GLN A 4 31.60 -7.29 -35.10
N ARG A 5 31.05 -6.58 -36.10
CA ARG A 5 29.95 -7.11 -36.94
C ARG A 5 30.34 -8.34 -37.77
N ASP A 6 31.63 -8.52 -38.04
CA ASP A 6 32.21 -9.68 -38.69
C ASP A 6 32.15 -10.96 -37.83
N ALA A 7 31.94 -10.84 -36.52
CA ALA A 7 31.72 -11.98 -35.62
C ALA A 7 30.35 -12.66 -35.82
N ILE A 8 29.43 -12.10 -36.61
CA ILE A 8 28.14 -12.75 -36.89
C ILE A 8 28.38 -14.07 -37.64
N GLY A 9 27.83 -15.16 -37.11
CA GLY A 9 28.04 -16.54 -37.56
C GLY A 9 29.21 -17.24 -36.89
N GLN A 10 30.04 -16.54 -36.11
CA GLN A 10 31.08 -17.15 -35.29
C GLN A 10 30.45 -17.98 -34.17
N GLN A 11 31.01 -19.16 -33.92
CA GLN A 11 30.68 -20.01 -32.79
C GLN A 11 31.71 -19.83 -31.67
N ILE A 12 31.24 -19.61 -30.46
CA ILE A 12 32.05 -19.43 -29.26
C ILE A 12 31.55 -20.33 -28.14
N GLU A 13 32.47 -20.87 -27.34
CA GLU A 13 32.12 -21.59 -26.12
C GLU A 13 31.86 -20.59 -24.98
N LEU A 14 30.74 -20.76 -24.28
CA LEU A 14 30.30 -19.89 -23.20
C LEU A 14 29.87 -20.71 -21.99
N HIS A 15 30.21 -20.22 -20.81
CA HIS A 15 29.57 -20.60 -19.57
C HIS A 15 28.48 -19.57 -19.25
N LEU A 16 27.24 -20.02 -19.11
CA LEU A 16 26.08 -19.16 -18.91
C LEU A 16 25.92 -18.84 -17.41
N GLU A 17 25.83 -17.58 -17.04
CA GLU A 17 25.95 -17.14 -15.64
C GLU A 17 24.61 -16.79 -15.01
N SER A 18 23.74 -16.08 -15.75
CA SER A 18 22.50 -15.54 -15.21
C SER A 18 21.44 -15.34 -16.29
N TRP A 19 20.22 -15.00 -15.88
CA TRP A 19 19.17 -14.61 -16.81
C TRP A 19 19.30 -13.13 -17.19
N GLY A 20 19.17 -12.84 -18.48
CA GLY A 20 18.98 -11.51 -19.02
C GLY A 20 17.53 -11.02 -18.87
N ARG A 21 17.33 -9.72 -19.06
CA ARG A 21 16.03 -9.05 -18.89
C ARG A 21 14.91 -9.65 -19.75
N LEU A 22 15.23 -10.14 -20.94
CA LEU A 22 14.24 -10.61 -21.91
C LEU A 22 14.14 -12.15 -21.97
N GLY A 23 14.64 -12.85 -20.96
CA GLY A 23 14.52 -14.31 -20.81
C GLY A 23 15.62 -15.13 -21.48
N GLU A 24 16.62 -14.51 -22.11
CA GLU A 24 17.83 -15.19 -22.57
C GLU A 24 18.78 -15.46 -21.41
N ALA A 25 19.65 -16.45 -21.53
CA ALA A 25 20.78 -16.57 -20.62
C ALA A 25 21.85 -15.51 -20.97
N MET A 26 22.69 -15.14 -20.01
CA MET A 26 23.75 -14.15 -20.17
C MET A 26 25.10 -14.78 -19.84
N ALA A 27 26.13 -14.42 -20.60
CA ALA A 27 27.52 -14.71 -20.30
C ALA A 27 28.39 -13.48 -20.62
N SER A 28 29.54 -13.36 -19.96
CA SER A 28 30.57 -12.40 -20.37
C SER A 28 31.56 -13.08 -21.32
N TYR A 29 31.86 -12.44 -22.45
CA TYR A 29 32.88 -12.88 -23.40
C TYR A 29 33.80 -11.71 -23.77
N ASP A 30 35.10 -11.83 -23.45
CA ASP A 30 36.10 -10.77 -23.67
C ASP A 30 35.71 -9.38 -23.11
N GLY A 31 34.96 -9.37 -22.00
CA GLY A 31 34.46 -8.17 -21.34
C GLY A 31 33.20 -7.55 -21.96
N GLN A 32 32.51 -8.28 -22.85
CA GLN A 32 31.24 -7.88 -23.44
C GLN A 32 30.12 -8.84 -23.06
N ASP A 33 28.93 -8.29 -22.75
CA ASP A 33 27.75 -9.09 -22.46
C ASP A 33 27.23 -9.78 -23.73
N VAL A 34 27.01 -11.09 -23.61
CA VAL A 34 26.42 -11.94 -24.65
C VAL A 34 25.12 -12.53 -24.13
N PHE A 35 24.00 -12.20 -24.78
CA PHE A 35 22.69 -12.76 -24.47
C PHE A 35 22.40 -13.94 -25.39
N VAL A 36 22.24 -15.12 -24.81
CA VAL A 36 22.19 -16.42 -25.50
C VAL A 36 20.78 -17.01 -25.43
N LEU A 37 20.06 -16.97 -26.55
CA LEU A 37 18.75 -17.61 -26.68
C LEU A 37 18.90 -19.13 -26.70
N GLY A 38 18.01 -19.83 -25.98
CA GLY A 38 18.03 -21.29 -25.86
C GLY A 38 19.02 -21.84 -24.83
N GLY A 39 19.72 -20.96 -24.09
CA GLY A 39 20.58 -21.32 -22.97
C GLY A 39 19.86 -21.31 -21.61
N ILE A 40 20.43 -21.99 -20.63
CA ILE A 40 19.99 -21.96 -19.22
C ILE A 40 21.22 -21.58 -18.37
N PRO A 41 21.10 -20.64 -17.41
CA PRO A 41 22.20 -20.35 -16.49
C PRO A 41 22.74 -21.61 -15.80
N GLY A 42 24.07 -21.68 -15.67
CA GLY A 42 24.81 -22.85 -15.19
C GLY A 42 25.27 -23.82 -16.28
N GLU A 43 24.85 -23.64 -17.54
CA GLU A 43 25.28 -24.50 -18.65
C GLU A 43 26.58 -24.05 -19.29
N ARG A 44 27.30 -25.03 -19.87
CA ARG A 44 28.34 -24.79 -20.87
C ARG A 44 27.80 -25.10 -22.25
N VAL A 45 27.92 -24.15 -23.16
CA VAL A 45 27.32 -24.23 -24.50
C VAL A 45 28.30 -23.73 -25.56
N VAL A 46 28.14 -24.23 -26.78
CA VAL A 46 28.62 -23.54 -27.98
C VAL A 46 27.47 -22.68 -28.49
N ALA A 47 27.72 -21.38 -28.63
CA ALA A 47 26.73 -20.40 -29.09
C ALA A 47 27.20 -19.71 -30.37
N GLU A 48 26.30 -19.55 -31.33
CA GLU A 48 26.52 -18.79 -32.57
C GLU A 48 26.06 -17.35 -32.39
N ILE A 49 26.94 -16.38 -32.67
CA ILE A 49 26.60 -14.95 -32.65
C ILE A 49 25.64 -14.65 -33.81
N ILE A 50 24.43 -14.19 -33.51
CA ILE A 50 23.39 -13.86 -34.50
C ILE A 50 23.23 -12.35 -34.73
N ALA A 51 23.68 -11.53 -33.78
CA ALA A 51 23.68 -10.08 -33.91
C ALA A 51 24.71 -9.43 -32.98
N VAL A 52 25.31 -8.34 -33.43
CA VAL A 52 26.19 -7.50 -32.60
C VAL A 52 25.59 -6.10 -32.49
N ARG A 53 25.42 -5.63 -31.26
CA ARG A 53 24.94 -4.28 -30.92
C ARG A 53 26.06 -3.49 -30.25
N ARG A 54 25.82 -2.19 -30.08
CA ARG A 54 26.79 -1.29 -29.44
C ARG A 54 27.19 -1.70 -28.02
N LYS A 55 26.27 -2.31 -27.25
CA LYS A 55 26.48 -2.66 -25.83
C LYS A 55 26.55 -4.16 -25.55
N TYR A 56 26.06 -4.99 -26.46
CA TYR A 56 25.95 -6.44 -26.24
C TYR A 56 25.99 -7.19 -27.57
N ALA A 57 26.24 -8.49 -27.50
CA ALA A 57 25.98 -9.41 -28.61
C ALA A 57 24.79 -10.32 -28.29
N ALA A 58 24.02 -10.68 -29.31
CA ALA A 58 22.99 -11.71 -29.20
C ALA A 58 23.50 -12.97 -29.88
N ALA A 59 23.33 -14.10 -29.22
CA ALA A 59 23.73 -15.42 -29.69
C ALA A 59 22.57 -16.41 -29.53
N ARG A 60 22.71 -17.58 -30.16
CA ARG A 60 21.83 -18.74 -29.93
C ARG A 60 22.66 -19.97 -29.62
N VAL A 61 22.16 -20.84 -28.76
CA VAL A 61 22.78 -22.15 -28.52
C VAL A 61 22.73 -22.97 -29.80
N VAL A 62 23.88 -23.51 -30.20
CA VAL A 62 24.00 -24.50 -31.29
C VAL A 62 24.32 -25.89 -30.75
N GLN A 63 25.02 -25.97 -29.62
CA GLN A 63 25.33 -27.23 -28.94
C GLN A 63 25.40 -26.99 -27.43
N VAL A 64 24.85 -27.93 -26.65
CA VAL A 64 24.98 -27.94 -25.19
C VAL A 64 26.08 -28.94 -24.83
N LEU A 65 27.12 -28.46 -24.15
CA LEU A 65 28.26 -29.28 -23.72
C LEU A 65 28.01 -29.87 -22.33
N GLU A 66 27.47 -29.04 -21.42
CA GLU A 66 27.01 -29.45 -20.09
C GLU A 66 25.60 -28.90 -19.87
N ALA A 67 24.62 -29.80 -19.79
CA ALA A 67 23.21 -29.46 -19.71
C ALA A 67 22.76 -29.22 -18.27
N SER A 68 21.86 -28.26 -18.09
CA SER A 68 21.13 -28.08 -16.84
C SER A 68 20.24 -29.31 -16.59
N PRO A 69 20.04 -29.74 -15.33
CA PRO A 69 19.06 -30.79 -15.01
C PRO A 69 17.62 -30.40 -15.37
N HIS A 70 17.36 -29.12 -15.64
CA HIS A 70 16.05 -28.60 -16.05
C HIS A 70 15.89 -28.46 -17.56
N ARG A 71 16.88 -28.86 -18.37
CA ARG A 71 16.78 -28.79 -19.83
C ARG A 71 15.80 -29.84 -20.36
N ILE A 72 14.96 -29.41 -21.31
CA ILE A 72 14.13 -30.27 -22.15
C ILE A 72 14.28 -29.86 -23.62
N ASP A 73 13.83 -30.72 -24.52
CA ASP A 73 13.73 -30.37 -25.94
C ASP A 73 12.55 -29.43 -26.16
N ALA A 74 12.80 -28.31 -26.84
CA ALA A 74 11.74 -27.37 -27.21
C ALA A 74 10.84 -28.00 -28.30
N PRO A 75 9.53 -28.19 -28.05
CA PRO A 75 8.67 -28.93 -28.98
C PRO A 75 8.28 -28.11 -30.22
N CYS A 76 8.32 -26.78 -30.17
CA CYS A 76 7.93 -25.95 -31.30
C CYS A 76 9.00 -25.92 -32.38
N ARG A 77 8.64 -26.31 -33.61
CA ARG A 77 9.52 -26.26 -34.80
C ARG A 77 10.07 -24.87 -35.13
N TYR A 78 9.42 -23.82 -34.65
CA TYR A 78 9.82 -22.43 -34.87
C TYR A 78 10.69 -21.88 -33.73
N TYR A 79 10.91 -22.63 -32.64
CA TYR A 79 11.68 -22.15 -31.49
C TYR A 79 13.11 -21.73 -31.92
N GLY A 80 13.60 -20.63 -31.34
CA GLY A 80 14.89 -20.03 -31.71
C GLY A 80 14.85 -19.11 -32.93
N GLN A 81 14.05 -19.43 -33.96
CA GLN A 81 13.79 -18.53 -35.10
C GLN A 81 12.66 -17.55 -34.79
N CYS A 82 11.59 -18.04 -34.18
CA CYS A 82 10.55 -17.25 -33.55
C CYS A 82 11.02 -16.87 -32.16
N THR A 83 10.96 -15.59 -31.83
CA THR A 83 11.34 -15.06 -30.51
C THR A 83 10.13 -14.83 -29.59
N GLY A 84 8.97 -15.39 -29.93
CA GLY A 84 7.74 -15.28 -29.13
C GLY A 84 7.80 -16.05 -27.82
N CYS A 85 8.42 -17.23 -27.82
CA CYS A 85 8.69 -18.03 -26.63
C CYS A 85 10.17 -17.93 -26.26
N GLN A 86 10.48 -17.90 -24.97
CA GLN A 86 11.87 -17.84 -24.50
C GLN A 86 12.32 -19.13 -23.83
N TRP A 87 11.39 -19.89 -23.21
CA TRP A 87 11.74 -20.95 -22.27
C TRP A 87 11.18 -22.33 -22.61
N GLN A 88 10.82 -22.60 -23.86
CA GLN A 88 10.35 -23.95 -24.25
C GLN A 88 11.39 -25.06 -24.02
N HIS A 89 12.68 -24.72 -23.91
CA HIS A 89 13.77 -25.64 -23.57
C HIS A 89 13.99 -25.80 -22.06
N VAL A 90 13.18 -25.14 -21.23
CA VAL A 90 13.25 -25.19 -19.76
C VAL A 90 12.04 -25.97 -19.25
N ALA A 91 12.27 -26.98 -18.42
CA ALA A 91 11.21 -27.74 -17.77
C ALA A 91 10.24 -26.82 -17.03
N TYR A 92 8.94 -27.05 -17.20
CA TYR A 92 7.91 -26.15 -16.68
C TYR A 92 8.00 -25.84 -15.17
N PRO A 93 8.26 -26.82 -14.28
CA PRO A 93 8.46 -26.52 -12.85
C PRO A 93 9.59 -25.51 -12.60
N ALA A 94 10.68 -25.59 -13.37
CA ALA A 94 11.78 -24.64 -13.26
C ALA A 94 11.38 -23.25 -13.78
N GLN A 95 10.52 -23.15 -14.80
CA GLN A 95 9.99 -21.85 -15.24
C GLN A 95 9.24 -21.14 -14.11
N LEU A 96 8.44 -21.86 -13.33
CA LEU A 96 7.68 -21.31 -12.19
C LEU A 96 8.62 -20.79 -11.08
N THR A 97 9.68 -21.54 -10.76
CA THR A 97 10.71 -21.10 -9.81
C THR A 97 11.43 -19.86 -10.31
N ILE A 98 11.85 -19.84 -11.59
CA ILE A 98 12.53 -18.68 -12.18
C ILE A 98 11.64 -17.43 -12.13
N LYS A 99 10.33 -17.56 -12.38
CA LYS A 99 9.37 -16.44 -12.27
C LYS A 99 9.26 -15.93 -10.84
N GLN A 100 9.19 -16.83 -9.86
CA GLN A 100 9.15 -16.47 -8.44
C GLN A 100 10.42 -15.70 -8.03
N ASP A 101 11.59 -16.21 -8.42
CA ASP A 101 12.88 -15.59 -8.11
C ASP A 101 13.01 -14.21 -8.78
N LYS A 102 12.50 -14.08 -10.02
CA LYS A 102 12.47 -12.80 -10.73
C LYS A 102 11.62 -11.75 -10.00
N VAL A 103 10.47 -12.14 -9.45
CA VAL A 103 9.64 -11.25 -8.64
C VAL A 103 10.39 -10.84 -7.37
N ARG A 104 10.99 -11.81 -6.66
CA ARG A 104 11.77 -11.55 -5.44
C ARG A 104 12.94 -10.59 -5.70
N ASP A 105 13.70 -10.78 -6.77
CA ASP A 105 14.79 -9.87 -7.15
C ASP A 105 14.28 -8.46 -7.43
N ALA A 106 13.19 -8.33 -8.20
CA ALA A 106 12.64 -7.02 -8.55
C ALA A 106 12.16 -6.24 -7.31
N LEU A 107 11.45 -6.89 -6.39
CA LEU A 107 10.98 -6.27 -5.15
C LEU A 107 12.14 -5.84 -4.25
N LYS A 108 13.19 -6.66 -4.14
CA LYS A 108 14.38 -6.33 -3.38
C LYS A 108 15.18 -5.20 -4.01
N ARG A 109 15.57 -5.35 -5.28
CA ARG A 109 16.50 -4.45 -5.97
C ARG A 109 15.88 -3.12 -6.35
N VAL A 110 14.63 -3.12 -6.80
CA VAL A 110 13.92 -1.90 -7.26
C VAL A 110 13.06 -1.33 -6.14
N GLY A 111 12.30 -2.20 -5.47
CA GLY A 111 11.43 -1.79 -4.37
C GLY A 111 12.16 -1.45 -3.08
N GLY A 112 13.37 -1.99 -2.86
CA GLY A 112 14.05 -1.87 -1.57
C GLY A 112 13.30 -2.59 -0.45
N LEU A 113 12.47 -3.57 -0.80
CA LEU A 113 11.67 -4.36 0.13
C LEU A 113 12.39 -5.69 0.37
N ASP A 114 13.10 -5.78 1.49
CA ASP A 114 13.72 -7.01 1.95
C ASP A 114 12.67 -7.93 2.62
N ASP A 115 12.92 -9.25 2.59
CA ASP A 115 12.10 -10.28 3.26
C ASP A 115 10.60 -10.32 2.89
N VAL A 116 10.23 -9.88 1.69
CA VAL A 116 8.86 -9.99 1.19
C VAL A 116 8.45 -11.46 1.03
N ASN A 117 7.25 -11.79 1.53
CA ASN A 117 6.62 -13.09 1.30
C ASN A 117 6.15 -13.21 -0.18
N VAL A 118 7.04 -13.67 -1.06
CA VAL A 118 6.69 -14.01 -2.44
C VAL A 118 6.30 -15.47 -2.52
N LEU A 119 5.02 -15.73 -2.73
CA LEU A 119 4.44 -17.08 -2.79
C LEU A 119 4.92 -17.84 -4.05
N PRO A 120 4.83 -19.19 -4.07
CA PRO A 120 5.12 -19.98 -5.26
C PRO A 120 4.26 -19.53 -6.46
N THR A 121 4.87 -19.40 -7.64
CA THR A 121 4.15 -18.99 -8.85
C THR A 121 3.01 -19.97 -9.17
N LEU A 122 1.78 -19.47 -9.29
CA LEU A 122 0.64 -20.30 -9.69
C LEU A 122 0.82 -20.77 -11.13
N PRO A 123 0.75 -22.09 -11.39
CA PRO A 123 0.87 -22.61 -12.74
C PRO A 123 -0.36 -22.28 -13.58
N SER A 124 -0.15 -21.99 -14.86
CA SER A 124 -1.21 -22.06 -15.85
C SER A 124 -1.79 -23.47 -15.95
N PRO A 125 -3.13 -23.63 -15.98
CA PRO A 125 -3.78 -24.91 -16.27
C PRO A 125 -3.35 -25.49 -17.62
N SER A 126 -3.10 -24.62 -18.60
CA SER A 126 -2.69 -24.98 -19.96
C SER A 126 -1.36 -24.30 -20.30
N GLN A 127 -0.32 -25.10 -20.60
CA GLN A 127 1.01 -24.58 -21.01
C GLN A 127 1.07 -24.15 -22.49
N PHE A 128 0.13 -24.65 -23.28
CA PHE A 128 -0.01 -24.47 -24.73
C PHE A 128 -1.50 -24.25 -25.04
N GLY A 129 -1.83 -23.71 -26.21
CA GLY A 129 -3.22 -23.50 -26.63
C GLY A 129 -4.00 -22.46 -25.82
N TYR A 130 -3.34 -21.73 -24.91
CA TYR A 130 -4.01 -20.80 -23.99
C TYR A 130 -4.29 -19.44 -24.61
N ARG A 131 -3.49 -19.02 -25.60
CA ARG A 131 -3.46 -17.64 -26.10
C ARG A 131 -4.61 -17.37 -27.07
N ASN A 132 -5.56 -16.55 -26.66
CA ASN A 132 -6.77 -16.21 -27.43
C ASN A 132 -6.63 -14.95 -28.32
N HIS A 133 -5.45 -14.30 -28.34
CA HIS A 133 -5.18 -13.11 -29.14
C HIS A 133 -3.77 -13.11 -29.76
N ALA A 134 -3.70 -12.91 -31.07
CA ALA A 134 -2.47 -12.77 -31.85
C ALA A 134 -2.49 -11.50 -32.71
N ARG A 135 -1.33 -10.87 -32.88
CA ARG A 135 -1.10 -9.78 -33.84
C ARG A 135 0.02 -10.21 -34.79
N PHE A 136 -0.34 -10.54 -36.01
CA PHE A 136 0.57 -11.01 -37.04
C PHE A 136 1.13 -9.85 -37.84
N THR A 137 2.42 -9.95 -38.15
CA THR A 137 3.00 -9.19 -39.26
C THR A 137 2.64 -9.88 -40.56
N VAL A 138 2.36 -9.08 -41.60
CA VAL A 138 2.11 -9.60 -42.95
C VAL A 138 3.36 -9.42 -43.79
N GLY A 139 3.82 -10.51 -44.40
CA GLY A 139 4.91 -10.56 -45.35
C GLY A 139 4.49 -10.09 -46.75
N ARG A 140 5.45 -10.05 -47.67
CA ARG A 140 5.26 -9.41 -48.99
C ARG A 140 4.25 -10.13 -49.88
N VAL A 141 4.06 -11.43 -49.67
CA VAL A 141 3.12 -12.25 -50.46
C VAL A 141 1.80 -12.46 -49.72
N GLY A 142 1.56 -11.74 -48.61
CA GLY A 142 0.36 -11.88 -47.80
C GLY A 142 0.43 -13.00 -46.77
N ASP A 143 1.61 -13.59 -46.55
CA ASP A 143 1.87 -14.58 -45.51
C ASP A 143 1.94 -13.94 -44.12
N LEU A 144 1.40 -14.62 -43.13
CA LEU A 144 1.32 -14.20 -41.74
C LEU A 144 2.44 -14.85 -40.93
N GLY A 145 2.98 -14.06 -40.02
CA GLY A 145 4.10 -14.49 -39.20
C GLY A 145 4.55 -13.44 -38.20
N PHE A 146 5.77 -13.61 -37.71
CA PHE A 146 6.40 -12.71 -36.76
C PHE A 146 7.77 -12.26 -37.23
N VAL A 147 8.21 -11.12 -36.73
CA VAL A 147 9.57 -10.63 -36.96
C VAL A 147 10.45 -11.06 -35.79
N ASN A 148 11.54 -11.77 -36.08
CA ASN A 148 12.53 -12.12 -35.08
C ASN A 148 13.13 -10.84 -34.45
N ARG A 149 13.12 -10.75 -33.12
CA ARG A 149 13.54 -9.54 -32.40
C ARG A 149 14.98 -9.13 -32.70
N GLU A 150 15.88 -10.10 -32.85
CA GLU A 150 17.31 -9.84 -33.00
C GLU A 150 17.73 -9.69 -34.46
N THR A 151 17.33 -10.63 -35.31
CA THR A 151 17.75 -10.61 -36.73
C THR A 151 16.87 -9.70 -37.59
N ARG A 152 15.71 -9.27 -37.06
CA ARG A 152 14.68 -8.48 -37.77
C ARG A 152 14.17 -9.15 -39.05
N ARG A 153 14.38 -10.46 -39.18
CA ARG A 153 13.87 -11.25 -40.30
C ARG A 153 12.44 -11.67 -40.01
N PHE A 154 11.60 -11.56 -41.04
CA PHE A 154 10.25 -12.11 -41.03
C PHE A 154 10.32 -13.64 -41.07
N LEU A 155 9.49 -14.27 -40.25
CA LEU A 155 9.32 -15.72 -40.17
C LEU A 155 7.82 -16.03 -40.33
N ARG A 156 7.48 -16.74 -41.40
CA ARG A 156 6.15 -17.30 -41.60
C ARG A 156 5.82 -18.29 -40.49
N ILE A 157 4.60 -18.20 -39.96
CA ILE A 157 4.06 -19.12 -38.96
C ILE A 157 2.76 -19.70 -39.51
N ASP A 158 2.72 -21.01 -39.68
CA ASP A 158 1.51 -21.71 -40.15
C ASP A 158 0.66 -22.26 -38.98
N ASP A 159 1.29 -22.45 -37.83
CA ASP A 159 0.67 -22.88 -36.58
C ASP A 159 1.53 -22.41 -35.39
N CYS A 160 0.90 -22.07 -34.28
CA CYS A 160 1.61 -21.72 -33.05
C CYS A 160 1.06 -22.51 -31.87
N MET A 161 1.93 -23.28 -31.21
CA MET A 161 1.57 -24.08 -30.03
C MET A 161 1.02 -23.26 -28.86
N LEU A 162 1.32 -21.96 -28.75
CA LEU A 162 0.73 -21.14 -27.69
C LEU A 162 -0.71 -20.71 -27.99
N MET A 163 -1.09 -20.64 -29.27
CA MET A 163 -2.36 -20.08 -29.70
C MET A 163 -3.49 -21.09 -29.57
N HIS A 164 -4.65 -20.61 -29.14
CA HIS A 164 -5.88 -21.39 -29.16
C HIS A 164 -6.22 -21.86 -30.58
N ASP A 165 -6.83 -23.04 -30.69
CA ASP A 165 -7.19 -23.67 -31.97
C ASP A 165 -8.04 -22.75 -32.87
N GLY A 166 -8.86 -21.88 -32.27
CA GLY A 166 -9.61 -20.85 -33.00
C GLY A 166 -8.70 -19.93 -33.83
N ILE A 167 -7.58 -19.47 -33.26
CA ILE A 167 -6.62 -18.63 -33.97
C ILE A 167 -5.87 -19.45 -35.03
N ASN A 168 -5.39 -20.65 -34.71
CA ASN A 168 -4.64 -21.46 -35.69
C ASN A 168 -5.53 -21.84 -36.90
N ARG A 169 -6.82 -22.10 -36.69
CA ARG A 169 -7.79 -22.29 -37.78
C ARG A 169 -7.92 -21.05 -38.66
N ILE A 170 -8.11 -19.87 -38.05
CA ILE A 170 -8.20 -18.60 -38.79
C ILE A 170 -6.90 -18.29 -39.55
N LEU A 171 -5.75 -18.48 -38.90
CA LEU A 171 -4.42 -18.31 -39.48
C LEU A 171 -4.27 -19.14 -40.76
N SER A 172 -4.65 -20.43 -40.72
CA SER A 172 -4.57 -21.31 -41.89
C SER A 172 -5.41 -20.86 -43.09
N GLN A 173 -6.55 -20.20 -42.82
CA GLN A 173 -7.46 -19.69 -43.85
C GLN A 173 -7.00 -18.36 -44.44
N LEU A 174 -6.23 -17.58 -43.67
CA LEU A 174 -5.72 -16.27 -44.07
C LEU A 174 -4.35 -16.33 -44.74
N GLN A 175 -3.60 -17.43 -44.61
CA GLN A 175 -2.26 -17.50 -45.17
C GLN A 175 -2.22 -17.17 -46.67
N ASP A 176 -1.25 -16.33 -47.02
CA ASP A 176 -0.96 -15.88 -48.39
C ASP A 176 -2.05 -14.99 -49.02
N ARG A 177 -3.02 -14.50 -48.21
CA ARG A 177 -4.20 -13.74 -48.69
C ARG A 177 -4.33 -12.33 -48.10
N CYS A 178 -3.33 -11.88 -47.33
CA CYS A 178 -3.44 -10.63 -46.56
C CYS A 178 -2.56 -9.48 -47.08
N ALA A 179 -2.01 -9.57 -48.30
CA ALA A 179 -1.00 -8.65 -48.83
C ALA A 179 -1.41 -7.16 -48.90
N GLU A 180 -2.71 -6.86 -48.76
CA GLU A 180 -3.25 -5.48 -48.72
C GLU A 180 -3.08 -4.75 -47.38
N THR A 181 -2.60 -5.45 -46.33
CA THR A 181 -2.24 -4.85 -45.03
C THR A 181 -0.84 -5.27 -44.59
N THR A 182 -0.28 -4.58 -43.60
CA THR A 182 1.03 -4.89 -43.01
C THR A 182 0.94 -5.57 -41.64
N GLN A 183 -0.23 -5.49 -41.00
CA GLN A 183 -0.52 -6.09 -39.70
C GLN A 183 -1.95 -6.60 -39.69
N LEU A 184 -2.17 -7.68 -38.94
CA LEU A 184 -3.48 -8.29 -38.77
C LEU A 184 -3.63 -8.83 -37.34
N ALA A 185 -4.70 -8.46 -36.66
CA ALA A 185 -5.06 -8.97 -35.33
C ALA A 185 -6.13 -10.06 -35.48
N VAL A 186 -5.92 -11.19 -34.79
CA VAL A 186 -6.90 -12.26 -34.65
C VAL A 186 -7.18 -12.46 -33.16
N ARG A 187 -8.46 -12.50 -32.81
CA ARG A 187 -8.93 -12.98 -31.50
C ARG A 187 -9.91 -14.12 -31.71
N ALA A 188 -9.89 -15.09 -30.82
CA ALA A 188 -10.84 -16.19 -30.83
C ALA A 188 -11.25 -16.54 -29.40
N GLY A 189 -12.54 -16.40 -29.09
CA GLY A 189 -13.12 -16.80 -27.83
C GLY A 189 -12.91 -18.28 -27.59
N ARG A 190 -12.32 -18.60 -26.44
CA ARG A 190 -12.06 -19.97 -25.99
C ARG A 190 -13.37 -20.71 -25.75
N ASP A 191 -14.28 -20.08 -25.01
CA ASP A 191 -15.50 -20.75 -24.53
C ASP A 191 -16.72 -20.42 -25.40
N THR A 192 -16.71 -19.26 -26.07
CA THR A 192 -17.83 -18.80 -26.92
C THR A 192 -17.71 -19.29 -28.36
N GLY A 193 -16.49 -19.59 -28.83
CA GLY A 193 -16.20 -19.83 -30.24
C GLY A 193 -16.32 -18.60 -31.15
N ASP A 194 -16.60 -17.41 -30.58
CA ASP A 194 -16.66 -16.16 -31.32
C ASP A 194 -15.25 -15.71 -31.76
N PHE A 195 -15.13 -14.86 -32.76
CA PHE A 195 -13.83 -14.42 -33.25
C PHE A 195 -13.87 -13.04 -33.90
N LEU A 196 -12.69 -12.43 -33.97
CA LEU A 196 -12.49 -11.15 -34.63
C LEU A 196 -11.21 -11.17 -35.44
N VAL A 197 -11.29 -10.63 -36.66
CA VAL A 197 -10.14 -10.38 -37.53
C VAL A 197 -10.14 -8.91 -37.92
N GLN A 198 -9.05 -8.21 -37.66
CA GLN A 198 -8.88 -6.79 -37.97
C GLN A 198 -7.53 -6.53 -38.65
N PRO A 199 -7.45 -5.65 -39.68
CA PRO A 199 -8.52 -4.82 -40.24
C PRO A 199 -9.49 -5.60 -41.16
N THR A 200 -10.47 -4.89 -41.75
CA THR A 200 -11.26 -5.42 -42.87
C THR A 200 -10.35 -5.71 -44.06
N LEU A 201 -10.44 -6.93 -44.59
CA LEU A 201 -9.80 -7.34 -45.83
C LEU A 201 -10.82 -7.26 -46.98
N LYS A 202 -10.40 -6.72 -48.12
CA LYS A 202 -11.20 -6.55 -49.34
C LYS A 202 -10.79 -7.54 -50.44
N GLY A 203 -9.71 -8.29 -50.26
CA GLY A 203 -9.28 -9.33 -51.19
C GLY A 203 -10.37 -10.38 -51.43
N ALA A 204 -10.65 -10.70 -52.69
CA ALA A 204 -11.74 -11.59 -53.11
C ALA A 204 -11.62 -13.04 -52.61
N ASP A 205 -10.44 -13.44 -52.12
CA ASP A 205 -10.11 -14.81 -51.72
C ASP A 205 -10.14 -15.06 -50.19
N VAL A 206 -10.50 -14.07 -49.37
CA VAL A 206 -10.62 -14.24 -47.92
C VAL A 206 -11.98 -14.87 -47.57
N GLY A 207 -11.99 -16.18 -47.35
CA GLY A 207 -13.20 -16.97 -47.10
C GLY A 207 -13.81 -16.85 -45.69
N ILE A 208 -13.40 -15.84 -44.92
CA ILE A 208 -13.92 -15.59 -43.57
C ILE A 208 -14.30 -14.12 -43.35
N PRO A 209 -15.27 -13.85 -42.44
CA PRO A 209 -15.56 -12.51 -41.99
C PRO A 209 -14.32 -11.80 -41.42
N THR A 210 -14.10 -10.56 -41.87
CA THR A 210 -13.09 -9.64 -41.34
C THR A 210 -13.70 -8.26 -41.08
N GLY A 211 -13.05 -7.45 -40.26
CA GLY A 211 -13.54 -6.12 -39.91
C GLY A 211 -14.54 -6.09 -38.75
N GLN A 212 -14.72 -7.21 -38.03
CA GLN A 212 -15.55 -7.27 -36.82
C GLN A 212 -15.08 -6.21 -35.81
N LYS A 213 -15.99 -5.47 -35.20
CA LYS A 213 -15.62 -4.41 -34.23
C LYS A 213 -15.28 -4.96 -32.85
N HIS A 214 -15.88 -6.10 -32.50
CA HIS A 214 -15.71 -6.80 -31.23
C HIS A 214 -15.82 -8.31 -31.44
N TYR A 215 -15.43 -9.06 -30.42
CA TYR A 215 -15.78 -10.47 -30.21
C TYR A 215 -16.28 -10.66 -28.77
N ARG A 216 -16.82 -11.83 -28.47
CA ARG A 216 -17.19 -12.26 -27.12
C ARG A 216 -16.25 -13.32 -26.58
N GLU A 217 -15.93 -13.24 -25.31
CA GLU A 217 -15.21 -14.28 -24.55
C GLU A 217 -15.96 -14.55 -23.24
N SER A 218 -15.77 -15.73 -22.63
CA SER A 218 -16.29 -16.02 -21.29
C SER A 218 -15.18 -16.07 -20.26
N VAL A 219 -15.42 -15.54 -19.07
CA VAL A 219 -14.58 -15.75 -17.88
C VAL A 219 -15.53 -16.05 -16.72
N ASN A 220 -15.31 -17.18 -16.02
CA ASN A 220 -16.16 -17.64 -14.92
C ASN A 220 -17.67 -17.67 -15.27
N GLY A 221 -18.00 -18.00 -16.52
CA GLY A 221 -19.39 -18.09 -17.00
C GLY A 221 -20.04 -16.75 -17.36
N HIS A 222 -19.36 -15.62 -17.16
CA HIS A 222 -19.81 -14.31 -17.62
C HIS A 222 -19.23 -13.99 -19.00
N GLU A 223 -20.08 -13.56 -19.94
CA GLU A 223 -19.65 -13.14 -21.27
C GLU A 223 -19.18 -11.67 -21.28
N PHE A 224 -18.02 -11.44 -21.87
CA PHE A 224 -17.44 -10.12 -22.11
C PHE A 224 -17.41 -9.83 -23.60
N ARG A 225 -18.07 -8.75 -24.00
CA ARG A 225 -17.83 -8.06 -25.26
C ARG A 225 -16.49 -7.31 -25.15
N VAL A 226 -15.65 -7.51 -26.14
CA VAL A 226 -14.32 -6.89 -26.21
C VAL A 226 -14.09 -6.34 -27.60
N ALA A 227 -13.99 -5.02 -27.73
CA ALA A 227 -13.65 -4.38 -28.98
C ALA A 227 -12.19 -4.65 -29.39
N SER A 228 -11.90 -4.54 -30.69
CA SER A 228 -10.56 -4.72 -31.24
C SER A 228 -9.43 -3.99 -30.48
N PRO A 229 -9.56 -2.68 -30.15
CA PRO A 229 -8.52 -1.95 -29.43
C PRO A 229 -8.48 -2.24 -27.93
N SER A 230 -9.56 -2.77 -27.35
CA SER A 230 -9.71 -2.98 -25.91
C SER A 230 -8.78 -4.09 -25.41
N PHE A 231 -8.20 -3.90 -24.23
CA PHE A 231 -7.40 -4.94 -23.59
C PHE A 231 -8.31 -6.05 -23.02
N PHE A 232 -7.82 -7.29 -23.07
CA PHE A 232 -8.43 -8.43 -22.39
C PHE A 232 -7.35 -9.47 -22.14
N GLN A 233 -7.48 -10.22 -21.06
CA GLN A 233 -6.50 -11.24 -20.69
C GLN A 233 -6.42 -12.32 -21.77
N VAL A 234 -5.19 -12.66 -22.17
CA VAL A 234 -4.98 -13.57 -23.32
C VAL A 234 -5.05 -15.04 -22.95
N ASN A 235 -5.01 -15.36 -21.65
CA ASN A 235 -5.09 -16.70 -21.10
C ASN A 235 -6.29 -16.74 -20.15
N VAL A 236 -7.44 -17.18 -20.66
CA VAL A 236 -8.72 -17.17 -19.92
C VAL A 236 -8.66 -18.04 -18.67
N ASP A 237 -8.05 -19.23 -18.77
CA ASP A 237 -7.91 -20.14 -17.63
C ASP A 237 -7.13 -19.49 -16.47
N GLN A 238 -6.09 -18.71 -16.79
CA GLN A 238 -5.33 -17.95 -15.79
C GLN A 238 -6.03 -16.66 -15.36
N ALA A 239 -6.82 -16.02 -16.24
CA ALA A 239 -7.65 -14.90 -15.85
C ALA A 239 -8.63 -15.33 -14.74
N SER A 240 -9.27 -16.49 -14.85
CA SER A 240 -10.10 -17.05 -13.78
C SER A 240 -9.35 -17.18 -12.45
N ARG A 241 -8.12 -17.72 -12.47
CA ARG A 241 -7.26 -17.82 -11.27
C ARG A 241 -6.83 -16.48 -10.71
N LEU A 242 -6.59 -15.49 -11.57
CA LEU A 242 -6.30 -14.12 -11.18
C LEU A 242 -7.50 -13.53 -10.43
N ILE A 243 -8.72 -13.68 -10.95
CA ILE A 243 -9.94 -13.21 -10.28
C ILE A 243 -10.14 -13.92 -8.94
N GLU A 244 -9.95 -15.23 -8.87
CA GLU A 244 -10.00 -15.99 -7.61
C GLU A 244 -9.01 -15.43 -6.59
N THR A 245 -7.74 -15.23 -6.99
CA THR A 245 -6.69 -14.68 -6.12
C THR A 245 -7.03 -13.28 -5.63
N VAL A 246 -7.54 -12.41 -6.51
CA VAL A 246 -7.95 -11.04 -6.14
C VAL A 246 -9.16 -11.08 -5.19
N SER A 247 -10.16 -11.93 -5.46
CA SER A 247 -11.34 -12.07 -4.62
C SER A 247 -10.99 -12.57 -3.21
N GLU A 248 -10.14 -13.59 -3.11
CA GLU A 248 -9.63 -14.12 -1.84
C GLU A 248 -8.82 -13.06 -1.07
N ALA A 249 -7.99 -12.29 -1.77
CA ALA A 249 -7.18 -11.23 -1.15
C ALA A 249 -8.02 -10.04 -0.66
N LEU A 250 -9.14 -9.75 -1.34
CA LEU A 250 -10.05 -8.69 -0.94
C LEU A 250 -10.92 -9.08 0.26
N ASP A 251 -11.26 -10.36 0.42
CA ASP A 251 -12.08 -10.88 1.54
C ASP A 251 -13.35 -10.04 1.76
N LEU A 252 -14.19 -9.99 0.74
CA LEU A 252 -15.37 -9.14 0.67
C LEU A 252 -16.54 -9.75 1.47
N SER A 253 -17.18 -8.95 2.32
CA SER A 253 -18.41 -9.34 3.03
C SER A 253 -19.69 -9.02 2.25
N GLY A 254 -19.60 -8.21 1.20
CA GLY A 254 -20.75 -7.70 0.43
C GLY A 254 -21.15 -6.26 0.78
N GLU A 255 -20.52 -5.65 1.77
CA GLU A 255 -20.87 -4.32 2.28
C GLU A 255 -19.90 -3.23 1.78
N GLU A 256 -18.81 -3.64 1.16
CA GLU A 256 -17.70 -2.78 0.76
C GLU A 256 -18.01 -1.96 -0.51
N VAL A 257 -17.44 -0.76 -0.54
CA VAL A 257 -17.25 0.04 -1.74
C VAL A 257 -15.90 -0.32 -2.35
N ILE A 258 -15.92 -0.85 -3.57
CA ILE A 258 -14.73 -1.19 -4.34
C ILE A 258 -14.41 -0.07 -5.32
N LEU A 259 -13.14 0.30 -5.41
CA LEU A 259 -12.60 1.03 -6.56
C LEU A 259 -11.82 0.07 -7.45
N ASP A 260 -12.25 -0.10 -8.70
CA ASP A 260 -11.51 -0.79 -9.76
C ASP A 260 -10.83 0.25 -10.66
N ALA A 261 -9.55 0.54 -10.41
CA ALA A 261 -8.79 1.50 -11.19
C ALA A 261 -8.09 0.82 -12.37
N TYR A 262 -8.14 1.47 -13.54
CA TYR A 262 -7.66 0.91 -14.82
C TYR A 262 -8.51 -0.30 -15.26
N THR A 263 -9.83 -0.21 -15.08
CA THR A 263 -10.76 -1.34 -15.21
C THR A 263 -10.81 -1.98 -16.61
N GLY A 264 -10.36 -1.28 -17.65
CA GLY A 264 -10.44 -1.75 -19.02
C GLY A 264 -11.90 -1.99 -19.43
N VAL A 265 -12.20 -3.24 -19.81
CA VAL A 265 -13.57 -3.65 -20.19
C VAL A 265 -14.44 -4.08 -19.00
N GLY A 266 -14.01 -3.79 -17.76
CA GLY A 266 -14.79 -4.05 -16.56
C GLY A 266 -14.61 -5.45 -15.98
N THR A 267 -13.49 -6.16 -16.23
CA THR A 267 -13.39 -7.58 -15.84
C THR A 267 -13.52 -7.79 -14.34
N PHE A 268 -12.77 -7.07 -13.51
CA PHE A 268 -12.91 -7.15 -12.05
C PHE A 268 -14.25 -6.57 -11.60
N ALA A 269 -14.59 -5.36 -12.04
CA ALA A 269 -15.85 -4.71 -11.70
C ALA A 269 -17.08 -5.61 -11.94
N VAL A 270 -17.18 -6.28 -13.09
CA VAL A 270 -18.32 -7.16 -13.44
C VAL A 270 -18.32 -8.42 -12.60
N LEU A 271 -17.17 -9.09 -12.43
CA LEU A 271 -17.10 -10.37 -11.72
C LEU A 271 -17.20 -10.22 -10.20
N LEU A 272 -16.82 -9.07 -9.65
CA LEU A 272 -16.90 -8.78 -8.22
C LEU A 272 -18.20 -8.06 -7.81
N ALA A 273 -18.99 -7.55 -8.78
CA ALA A 273 -20.25 -6.88 -8.50
C ALA A 273 -21.21 -7.68 -7.58
N PRO A 274 -21.35 -9.02 -7.69
CA PRO A 274 -22.21 -9.78 -6.79
C PRO A 274 -21.77 -9.78 -5.32
N PHE A 275 -20.52 -9.39 -5.04
CA PHE A 275 -19.87 -9.46 -3.72
C PHE A 275 -19.57 -8.08 -3.13
N ALA A 276 -20.15 -7.01 -3.66
CA ALA A 276 -19.87 -5.65 -3.22
C ALA A 276 -21.14 -4.81 -3.12
N ARG A 277 -21.16 -3.86 -2.19
CA ARG A 277 -22.26 -2.89 -2.08
C ARG A 277 -22.29 -1.96 -3.29
N LYS A 278 -21.11 -1.46 -3.67
CA LYS A 278 -20.92 -0.49 -4.76
C LYS A 278 -19.55 -0.66 -5.38
N ILE A 279 -19.45 -0.51 -6.69
CA ILE A 279 -18.18 -0.52 -7.42
C ILE A 279 -18.09 0.76 -8.25
N TYR A 280 -17.01 1.52 -8.05
CA TYR A 280 -16.57 2.59 -8.94
C TYR A 280 -15.43 2.06 -9.80
N ALA A 281 -15.55 2.19 -11.12
CA ALA A 281 -14.60 1.63 -12.06
C ALA A 281 -14.04 2.72 -12.97
N ILE A 282 -12.74 2.99 -12.91
CA ILE A 282 -12.09 4.10 -13.63
C ILE A 282 -11.37 3.58 -14.87
N GLU A 283 -11.63 4.21 -16.01
CA GLU A 283 -10.95 3.90 -17.28
C GLU A 283 -10.85 5.15 -18.17
N GLU A 284 -9.71 5.35 -18.82
CA GLU A 284 -9.46 6.51 -19.68
C GLU A 284 -9.95 6.31 -21.12
N SER A 285 -9.99 5.07 -21.59
CA SER A 285 -10.42 4.70 -22.93
C SER A 285 -11.93 4.65 -23.03
N SER A 286 -12.51 5.61 -23.76
CA SER A 286 -13.95 5.63 -24.05
C SER A 286 -14.45 4.38 -24.78
N ALA A 287 -13.60 3.73 -25.58
CA ALA A 287 -13.93 2.46 -26.23
C ALA A 287 -14.04 1.31 -25.23
N ALA A 288 -13.13 1.25 -24.25
CA ALA A 288 -13.16 0.22 -23.21
C ALA A 288 -14.34 0.45 -22.24
N VAL A 289 -14.64 1.70 -21.87
CA VAL A 289 -15.84 2.05 -21.07
C VAL A 289 -17.13 1.68 -21.80
N ALA A 290 -17.20 1.85 -23.12
CA ALA A 290 -18.36 1.44 -23.89
C ALA A 290 -18.59 -0.09 -23.84
N ASP A 291 -17.51 -0.87 -24.00
CA ASP A 291 -17.57 -2.33 -23.80
C ASP A 291 -17.93 -2.68 -22.35
N ALA A 292 -17.36 -1.99 -21.37
CA ALA A 292 -17.58 -2.24 -19.95
C ALA A 292 -19.04 -2.02 -19.52
N ARG A 293 -19.70 -0.99 -20.08
CA ARG A 293 -21.13 -0.76 -19.87
C ARG A 293 -22.01 -1.83 -20.49
N ASP A 294 -21.63 -2.37 -21.65
CA ASP A 294 -22.31 -3.52 -22.24
C ASP A 294 -22.11 -4.77 -21.36
N ASN A 295 -20.91 -4.97 -20.82
CA ASN A 295 -20.55 -6.12 -19.97
C ASN A 295 -21.19 -6.08 -18.59
N SER A 296 -21.43 -4.88 -18.05
CA SER A 296 -22.10 -4.69 -16.76
C SER A 296 -23.62 -4.59 -16.86
N ALA A 297 -24.21 -4.88 -18.02
CA ALA A 297 -25.64 -4.78 -18.21
C ALA A 297 -26.38 -5.68 -17.20
N GLY A 298 -27.21 -5.05 -16.36
CA GLY A 298 -27.92 -5.76 -15.27
C GLY A 298 -27.22 -5.74 -13.91
N LEU A 299 -26.06 -5.06 -13.79
CA LEU A 299 -25.34 -4.84 -12.53
C LEU A 299 -25.50 -3.38 -12.09
N PRO A 300 -26.56 -3.02 -11.33
CA PRO A 300 -26.87 -1.63 -11.00
C PRO A 300 -25.90 -1.00 -9.99
N ASN A 301 -25.09 -1.82 -9.31
CA ASN A 301 -24.10 -1.38 -8.33
C ASN A 301 -22.72 -1.08 -8.95
N VAL A 302 -22.56 -1.18 -10.28
CA VAL A 302 -21.33 -0.82 -10.98
C VAL A 302 -21.47 0.55 -11.66
N GLU A 303 -20.53 1.45 -11.41
CA GLU A 303 -20.49 2.80 -11.98
C GLU A 303 -19.14 3.07 -12.64
N PHE A 304 -19.17 3.37 -13.94
CA PHE A 304 -17.96 3.67 -14.71
C PHE A 304 -17.69 5.17 -14.78
N LEU A 305 -16.48 5.56 -14.37
CA LEU A 305 -15.97 6.92 -14.40
C LEU A 305 -14.94 7.04 -15.53
N LEU A 306 -15.25 7.83 -16.55
CA LEU A 306 -14.37 8.05 -17.70
C LEU A 306 -13.34 9.13 -17.39
N GLY A 307 -12.06 8.76 -17.34
CA GLY A 307 -10.98 9.71 -17.09
C GLY A 307 -9.69 8.98 -16.70
N LYS A 308 -8.62 9.74 -16.50
CA LYS A 308 -7.38 9.18 -15.97
C LYS A 308 -7.54 8.91 -14.49
N THR A 309 -6.94 7.83 -14.01
CA THR A 309 -7.03 7.42 -12.60
C THR A 309 -6.61 8.55 -11.66
N GLU A 310 -5.47 9.21 -11.90
CA GLU A 310 -4.99 10.31 -11.05
C GLU A 310 -5.96 11.49 -10.96
N ASP A 311 -6.70 11.79 -12.04
CA ASP A 311 -7.63 12.92 -12.09
C ASP A 311 -8.95 12.55 -11.41
N VAL A 312 -9.46 11.35 -11.67
CA VAL A 312 -10.77 10.89 -11.18
C VAL A 312 -10.74 10.55 -9.68
N LEU A 313 -9.60 10.15 -9.14
CA LEU A 313 -9.44 9.87 -7.71
C LEU A 313 -9.78 11.09 -6.82
N GLU A 314 -9.64 12.32 -7.31
CA GLU A 314 -9.96 13.55 -6.57
C GLU A 314 -11.47 13.81 -6.43
N GLU A 315 -12.25 13.33 -7.39
CA GLU A 315 -13.68 13.60 -7.53
C GLU A 315 -14.54 12.38 -7.21
N LEU A 316 -13.99 11.39 -6.49
CA LEU A 316 -14.71 10.16 -6.17
C LEU A 316 -16.01 10.46 -5.40
N PRO A 317 -17.17 9.92 -5.84
CA PRO A 317 -18.45 10.19 -5.18
C PRO A 317 -18.52 9.67 -3.74
N GLU A 318 -17.80 8.59 -3.47
CA GLU A 318 -17.74 7.93 -2.18
C GLU A 318 -16.33 7.36 -1.97
N ARG A 319 -15.86 7.39 -0.72
CA ARG A 319 -14.55 6.85 -0.35
C ARG A 319 -14.58 5.31 -0.45
N PRO A 320 -13.63 4.67 -1.16
CA PRO A 320 -13.59 3.21 -1.26
C PRO A 320 -13.05 2.56 0.02
N ASP A 321 -13.62 1.41 0.37
CA ASP A 321 -13.13 0.55 1.46
C ASP A 321 -11.92 -0.27 1.00
N VAL A 322 -11.94 -0.68 -0.27
CA VAL A 322 -10.91 -1.49 -0.91
C VAL A 322 -10.64 -1.01 -2.34
N VAL A 323 -9.41 -1.19 -2.81
CA VAL A 323 -8.99 -0.75 -4.16
C VAL A 323 -8.30 -1.89 -4.91
N ILE A 324 -8.62 -2.02 -6.19
CA ILE A 324 -7.90 -2.84 -7.15
C ILE A 324 -7.16 -1.90 -8.11
N LEU A 325 -5.86 -2.12 -8.28
CA LEU A 325 -5.03 -1.43 -9.26
C LEU A 325 -4.56 -2.45 -10.32
N ASP A 326 -4.91 -2.25 -11.59
CA ASP A 326 -4.36 -3.02 -12.72
C ASP A 326 -3.74 -2.09 -13.79
N PRO A 327 -2.69 -1.32 -13.45
CA PRO A 327 -2.13 -0.33 -14.35
C PRO A 327 -1.43 -0.95 -15.56
N PRO A 328 -1.17 -0.16 -16.62
CA PRO A 328 -0.33 -0.60 -17.73
C PRO A 328 1.10 -0.90 -17.26
N ARG A 329 1.92 -1.49 -18.15
CA ARG A 329 3.34 -1.81 -17.88
C ARG A 329 4.19 -0.68 -17.28
N ALA A 330 3.80 0.58 -17.47
CA ALA A 330 4.47 1.74 -16.89
C ALA A 330 4.27 1.86 -15.36
N GLY A 331 3.32 1.12 -14.78
CA GLY A 331 2.84 1.25 -13.40
C GLY A 331 1.90 2.45 -13.23
N CYS A 332 1.61 2.78 -11.98
CA CYS A 332 0.81 3.94 -11.61
C CYS A 332 1.58 5.25 -11.81
N GLN A 333 0.84 6.33 -12.06
CA GLN A 333 1.39 7.68 -11.94
C GLN A 333 1.62 8.02 -10.46
N ALA A 334 2.62 8.85 -10.18
CA ALA A 334 2.94 9.26 -8.80
C ALA A 334 1.73 9.90 -8.10
N ALA A 335 1.01 10.79 -8.79
CA ALA A 335 -0.19 11.42 -8.29
C ALA A 335 -1.30 10.40 -7.91
N ALA A 336 -1.46 9.32 -8.68
CA ALA A 336 -2.43 8.28 -8.35
C ALA A 336 -2.05 7.54 -7.05
N LEU A 337 -0.76 7.28 -6.83
CA LEU A 337 -0.27 6.67 -5.59
C LEU A 337 -0.46 7.61 -4.38
N GLU A 338 -0.14 8.89 -4.55
CA GLU A 338 -0.35 9.93 -3.52
C GLU A 338 -1.83 10.02 -3.11
N ARG A 339 -2.75 10.12 -4.09
CA ARG A 339 -4.19 10.15 -3.82
C ARG A 339 -4.70 8.88 -3.17
N LEU A 340 -4.20 7.71 -3.57
CA LEU A 340 -4.54 6.45 -2.91
C LEU A 340 -4.13 6.45 -1.43
N MET A 341 -2.93 6.94 -1.12
CA MET A 341 -2.42 7.08 0.26
C MET A 341 -3.20 8.11 1.09
N GLU A 342 -3.80 9.13 0.47
CA GLU A 342 -4.72 10.06 1.12
C GLU A 342 -6.08 9.41 1.41
N LEU A 343 -6.63 8.66 0.43
CA LEU A 343 -7.89 7.94 0.59
C LEU A 343 -7.80 6.81 1.62
N ARG A 344 -6.61 6.24 1.88
CA ARG A 344 -6.37 5.19 2.87
C ARG A 344 -7.43 4.06 2.88
N PRO A 345 -7.76 3.43 1.74
CA PRO A 345 -8.56 2.20 1.76
C PRO A 345 -7.90 1.15 2.67
N SER A 346 -8.73 0.32 3.30
CA SER A 346 -8.29 -0.70 4.27
C SER A 346 -7.38 -1.75 3.62
N ARG A 347 -7.68 -2.10 2.37
CA ARG A 347 -6.99 -3.11 1.56
C ARG A 347 -6.78 -2.58 0.15
N VAL A 348 -5.60 -2.86 -0.42
CA VAL A 348 -5.30 -2.59 -1.82
C VAL A 348 -4.75 -3.85 -2.44
N VAL A 349 -5.31 -4.25 -3.58
CA VAL A 349 -4.78 -5.33 -4.41
C VAL A 349 -4.17 -4.71 -5.66
N TYR A 350 -2.87 -4.89 -5.85
CA TYR A 350 -2.14 -4.39 -7.00
C TYR A 350 -1.82 -5.57 -7.95
N VAL A 351 -2.42 -5.57 -9.12
CA VAL A 351 -2.15 -6.48 -10.24
C VAL A 351 -1.09 -5.86 -11.16
N SER A 352 -0.05 -6.61 -11.53
CA SER A 352 0.99 -6.10 -12.42
C SER A 352 1.63 -7.19 -13.28
N CYS A 353 1.80 -6.87 -14.56
CA CYS A 353 2.53 -7.70 -15.52
C CYS A 353 4.05 -7.38 -15.59
N ASP A 354 4.54 -6.44 -14.78
CA ASP A 354 5.95 -6.06 -14.69
C ASP A 354 6.40 -5.92 -13.21
N PRO A 355 7.20 -6.89 -12.71
CA PRO A 355 7.69 -6.87 -11.32
C PRO A 355 8.57 -5.66 -10.96
N GLU A 356 9.29 -5.06 -11.93
CA GLU A 356 10.17 -3.93 -11.64
C GLU A 356 9.36 -2.66 -11.36
N THR A 357 8.33 -2.38 -12.16
CA THR A 357 7.44 -1.24 -11.91
C THR A 357 6.52 -1.47 -10.72
N LEU A 358 6.09 -2.72 -10.47
CA LEU A 358 5.44 -3.10 -9.22
C LEU A 358 6.33 -2.76 -8.02
N GLY A 359 7.60 -3.19 -8.02
CA GLY A 359 8.54 -2.90 -6.94
C GLY A 359 8.71 -1.39 -6.71
N ARG A 360 8.83 -0.60 -7.79
CA ARG A 360 8.90 0.87 -7.72
C ARG A 360 7.69 1.47 -7.01
N ASP A 361 6.48 1.02 -7.35
CA ASP A 361 5.24 1.60 -6.81
C ASP A 361 5.00 1.12 -5.37
N LEU A 362 5.28 -0.15 -5.07
CA LEU A 362 5.22 -0.68 -3.71
C LEU A 362 6.20 0.03 -2.78
N LYS A 363 7.37 0.47 -3.26
CA LYS A 363 8.29 1.29 -2.46
C LYS A 363 7.63 2.56 -1.93
N VAL A 364 6.78 3.19 -2.75
CA VAL A 364 6.07 4.42 -2.37
C VAL A 364 4.93 4.08 -1.42
N LEU A 365 4.09 3.11 -1.76
CA LEU A 365 2.92 2.73 -0.95
C LEU A 365 3.32 2.18 0.43
N CYS A 366 4.38 1.37 0.49
CA CYS A 366 4.82 0.70 1.72
C CYS A 366 5.76 1.53 2.59
N ALA A 367 6.12 2.75 2.17
CA ALA A 367 6.95 3.65 2.96
C ALA A 367 6.32 3.87 4.35
N ASP A 368 5.14 4.48 4.39
CA ASP A 368 4.45 4.80 5.65
C ASP A 368 2.94 4.50 5.64
N SER A 369 2.33 4.17 4.49
CA SER A 369 0.87 4.00 4.40
C SER A 369 0.39 2.56 4.44
N TYR A 370 1.17 1.63 3.89
CA TYR A 370 0.75 0.24 3.74
C TYR A 370 1.79 -0.76 4.25
N ILE A 371 1.31 -1.93 4.65
CA ILE A 371 2.11 -3.14 4.86
C ILE A 371 1.84 -4.05 3.66
N LEU A 372 2.91 -4.45 2.97
CA LEU A 372 2.84 -5.52 1.98
C LEU A 372 2.72 -6.85 2.70
N ASP A 373 1.60 -7.55 2.51
CA ASP A 373 1.34 -8.85 3.11
C ASP A 373 2.14 -9.94 2.37
N HIS A 374 1.82 -10.11 1.09
CA HIS A 374 2.50 -11.05 0.21
C HIS A 374 2.32 -10.63 -1.25
N VAL A 375 3.11 -11.26 -2.11
CA VAL A 375 2.96 -11.19 -3.57
C VAL A 375 2.76 -12.60 -4.11
N GLN A 376 1.67 -12.81 -4.84
CA GLN A 376 1.35 -14.05 -5.54
C GLN A 376 1.68 -13.88 -7.03
N PRO A 377 2.76 -14.50 -7.54
CA PRO A 377 3.01 -14.55 -8.98
C PRO A 377 2.06 -15.57 -9.65
N LEU A 378 1.64 -15.29 -10.87
CA LEU A 378 0.85 -16.18 -11.72
C LEU A 378 1.54 -16.33 -13.07
N ASP A 379 1.57 -17.56 -13.56
CA ASP A 379 2.04 -17.85 -14.90
C ASP A 379 0.96 -17.58 -15.96
N MET A 380 0.65 -16.30 -16.17
CA MET A 380 -0.27 -15.86 -17.24
C MET A 380 0.26 -16.21 -18.64
N PHE A 381 1.58 -16.36 -18.79
CA PHE A 381 2.25 -16.57 -20.08
C PHE A 381 3.29 -17.71 -20.04
N PRO A 382 2.86 -18.98 -19.98
CA PRO A 382 3.76 -20.13 -20.01
C PRO A 382 4.71 -20.12 -21.21
N GLN A 383 5.89 -20.72 -21.05
CA GLN A 383 6.95 -20.76 -22.08
C GLN A 383 7.58 -19.39 -22.41
N THR A 384 7.18 -18.33 -21.71
CA THR A 384 7.73 -16.98 -21.81
C THR A 384 8.27 -16.50 -20.48
N GLN A 385 9.09 -15.46 -20.52
CA GLN A 385 9.66 -14.84 -19.32
C GLN A 385 8.69 -13.98 -18.51
N HIS A 386 7.52 -13.66 -19.08
CA HIS A 386 6.54 -12.78 -18.44
C HIS A 386 5.88 -13.47 -17.24
N VAL A 387 5.61 -12.68 -16.20
CA VAL A 387 4.95 -13.10 -14.97
C VAL A 387 3.94 -12.04 -14.60
N GLU A 388 2.74 -12.46 -14.23
CA GLU A 388 1.71 -11.60 -13.65
C GLU A 388 1.84 -11.67 -12.13
N CYS A 389 1.61 -10.58 -11.41
CA CYS A 389 1.77 -10.51 -9.97
C CYS A 389 0.52 -9.91 -9.34
N VAL A 390 0.09 -10.47 -8.21
CA VAL A 390 -0.93 -9.89 -7.34
C VAL A 390 -0.28 -9.57 -6.01
N ALA A 391 -0.16 -8.29 -5.66
CA ALA A 391 0.34 -7.84 -4.37
C ALA A 391 -0.83 -7.43 -3.47
N LEU A 392 -0.92 -8.01 -2.28
CA LEU A 392 -1.91 -7.61 -1.28
C LEU A 392 -1.26 -6.64 -0.29
N LEU A 393 -1.83 -5.44 -0.20
CA LEU A 393 -1.46 -4.43 0.77
C LEU A 393 -2.58 -4.24 1.77
N ARG A 394 -2.21 -4.12 3.05
CA ARG A 394 -3.12 -3.73 4.12
C ARG A 394 -2.71 -2.36 4.64
N SER A 395 -3.69 -1.48 4.86
CA SER A 395 -3.44 -0.17 5.45
C SER A 395 -2.69 -0.36 6.75
N ARG A 396 -1.61 0.40 6.97
CA ARG A 396 -1.00 0.47 8.29
C ARG A 396 -2.08 1.03 9.21
N ALA A 397 -2.39 0.30 10.28
CA ALA A 397 -3.19 0.89 11.35
C ALA A 397 -2.54 2.24 11.70
N PRO A 398 -3.29 3.35 11.72
CA PRO A 398 -2.72 4.65 12.04
C PRO A 398 -1.93 4.49 13.32
N THR A 399 -0.69 4.98 13.37
CA THR A 399 0.09 4.82 14.60
C THR A 399 -0.70 5.47 15.73
N THR A 400 -1.12 4.65 16.68
CA THR A 400 -1.93 5.05 17.84
C THR A 400 -1.06 5.76 18.88
N GLN A 401 -0.01 6.43 18.42
CA GLN A 401 1.03 7.00 19.25
C GLN A 401 0.44 8.20 19.98
N LEU A 402 0.29 8.03 21.29
CA LEU A 402 -0.08 9.10 22.20
C LEU A 402 1.20 9.80 22.65
N VAL A 403 1.24 11.13 22.55
CA VAL A 403 2.36 11.96 22.97
C VAL A 403 1.91 12.87 24.09
N LEU A 404 2.58 12.79 25.24
CA LEU A 404 2.41 13.72 26.35
C LEU A 404 3.37 14.90 26.18
N ALA A 405 2.82 16.07 25.87
CA ALA A 405 3.52 17.34 25.69
C ALA A 405 3.90 17.99 27.04
N SER A 406 4.63 17.27 27.90
CA SER A 406 4.96 17.73 29.25
C SER A 406 6.28 17.19 29.79
N SER A 407 7.03 18.02 30.52
CA SER A 407 8.18 17.61 31.31
C SER A 407 7.82 17.11 32.73
N SER A 408 6.54 17.18 33.14
CA SER A 408 6.11 16.83 34.49
C SER A 408 6.18 15.32 34.75
N PRO A 409 6.99 14.86 35.73
CA PRO A 409 7.06 13.43 36.10
C PRO A 409 5.71 12.88 36.55
N ARG A 410 4.92 13.69 37.26
CA ARG A 410 3.62 13.31 37.84
C ARG A 410 2.56 13.04 36.77
N ARG A 411 2.57 13.81 35.67
CA ARG A 411 1.65 13.59 34.54
C ARG A 411 1.99 12.29 33.80
N ARG A 412 3.29 12.00 33.68
CA ARG A 412 3.77 10.71 33.16
C ARG A 412 3.31 9.56 34.05
N GLU A 413 3.46 9.67 35.37
CA GLU A 413 2.99 8.64 36.32
C GLU A 413 1.49 8.38 36.19
N LEU A 414 0.66 9.43 36.24
CA LEU A 414 -0.80 9.30 36.07
C LEU A 414 -1.18 8.61 34.75
N LEU A 415 -0.54 8.99 33.64
CA LEU A 415 -0.83 8.40 32.33
C LEU A 415 -0.31 6.95 32.24
N THR A 416 0.76 6.62 32.94
CA THR A 416 1.29 5.24 33.04
C THR A 416 0.34 4.35 33.82
N GLU A 417 -0.22 4.84 34.93
CA GLU A 417 -1.23 4.11 35.73
C GLU A 417 -2.52 3.83 34.93
N LEU A 418 -2.79 4.63 33.90
CA LEU A 418 -3.90 4.39 32.98
C LEU A 418 -3.65 3.21 32.01
N GLY A 419 -2.43 2.67 31.92
CA GLY A 419 -2.11 1.50 31.09
C GLY A 419 -2.06 1.78 29.58
N ILE A 420 -1.98 3.05 29.17
CA ILE A 420 -1.84 3.45 27.76
C ILE A 420 -0.35 3.55 27.42
N SER A 421 0.04 3.13 26.21
CA SER A 421 1.40 3.37 25.69
C SER A 421 1.52 4.79 25.16
N PHE A 422 2.55 5.53 25.58
CA PHE A 422 2.76 6.92 25.16
C PHE A 422 4.24 7.30 25.14
N GLN A 423 4.57 8.34 24.36
CA GLN A 423 5.86 9.02 24.37
C GLN A 423 5.76 10.32 25.17
N VAL A 424 6.86 10.75 25.78
CA VAL A 424 6.95 12.08 26.41
C VAL A 424 7.84 12.99 25.58
N ILE A 425 7.31 14.14 25.18
CA ILE A 425 8.05 15.19 24.49
C ILE A 425 7.84 16.49 25.27
N PRO A 426 8.87 17.02 25.95
CA PRO A 426 8.78 18.32 26.61
C PRO A 426 8.44 19.43 25.61
N SER A 427 7.48 20.28 25.97
CA SER A 427 7.15 21.47 25.18
C SER A 427 7.96 22.68 25.67
N ASN A 428 8.49 23.45 24.72
CA ASN A 428 9.18 24.73 24.98
C ASN A 428 8.25 25.93 24.75
N ALA A 429 6.92 25.74 24.84
CA ALA A 429 5.96 26.84 24.71
C ALA A 429 6.17 27.91 25.81
N PRO A 430 5.98 29.21 25.49
CA PRO A 430 6.07 30.27 26.49
C PRO A 430 5.13 30.04 27.68
N GLU A 431 5.66 30.16 28.90
CA GLU A 431 4.89 30.08 30.14
C GLU A 431 4.61 31.48 30.71
N GLY A 432 3.47 31.66 31.38
CA GLY A 432 3.13 32.91 32.07
C GLY A 432 1.67 33.34 31.86
N GLN A 433 1.16 34.12 32.82
CA GLN A 433 -0.17 34.73 32.78
C GLN A 433 -0.13 36.05 32.00
N LEU A 434 -1.09 36.27 31.10
CA LEU A 434 -1.25 37.54 30.41
C LEU A 434 -2.01 38.55 31.29
N GLU A 435 -1.81 39.84 31.03
CA GLU A 435 -2.51 40.90 31.77
C GLU A 435 -4.03 40.80 31.58
N GLY A 436 -4.77 40.74 32.68
CA GLY A 436 -6.25 40.61 32.67
C GLY A 436 -6.78 39.18 32.41
N GLU A 437 -5.91 38.20 32.18
CA GLU A 437 -6.30 36.81 31.91
C GLU A 437 -6.75 36.11 33.20
N SER A 438 -7.89 35.44 33.19
CA SER A 438 -8.32 34.60 34.30
C SER A 438 -7.48 33.32 34.41
N ALA A 439 -7.49 32.68 35.58
CA ALA A 439 -6.78 31.40 35.76
C ALA A 439 -7.27 30.30 34.80
N GLU A 440 -8.57 30.25 34.49
CA GLU A 440 -9.13 29.31 33.52
C GLU A 440 -8.61 29.57 32.10
N GLU A 441 -8.67 30.82 31.64
CA GLU A 441 -8.19 31.21 30.31
C GLU A 441 -6.71 30.90 30.16
N MET A 442 -5.92 31.19 31.20
CA MET A 442 -4.49 30.92 31.26
C MET A 442 -4.20 29.43 31.08
N VAL A 443 -4.80 28.54 31.89
CA VAL A 443 -4.47 27.11 31.79
C VAL A 443 -4.94 26.50 30.48
N ARG A 444 -6.08 26.94 29.93
CA ARG A 444 -6.58 26.52 28.61
C ARG A 444 -5.64 26.95 27.48
N ARG A 445 -5.14 28.19 27.54
CA ARG A 445 -4.18 28.71 26.56
C ARG A 445 -2.85 27.96 26.67
N LEU A 446 -2.29 27.85 27.87
CA LEU A 446 -1.00 27.20 28.10
C LEU A 446 -1.03 25.71 27.74
N SER A 447 -2.12 24.98 28.04
CA SER A 447 -2.26 23.58 27.62
C SER A 447 -2.28 23.44 26.09
N ARG A 448 -2.96 24.37 25.41
CA ARG A 448 -3.05 24.40 23.95
C ARG A 448 -1.73 24.74 23.30
N ASP A 449 -1.08 25.81 23.75
CA ASP A 449 0.22 26.24 23.22
C ASP A 449 1.26 25.13 23.39
N LYS A 450 1.24 24.44 24.54
CA LYS A 450 2.11 23.27 24.79
C LYS A 450 1.85 22.13 23.81
N ALA A 451 0.59 21.76 23.60
CA ALA A 451 0.20 20.71 22.66
C ALA A 451 0.55 21.09 21.21
N MET A 452 0.30 22.32 20.79
CA MET A 452 0.55 22.79 19.42
C MET A 452 2.04 22.77 19.06
N VAL A 453 2.92 23.21 19.97
CA VAL A 453 4.38 23.19 19.74
C VAL A 453 4.89 21.77 19.48
N VAL A 454 4.35 20.79 20.19
CA VAL A 454 4.72 19.38 20.02
C VAL A 454 4.04 18.78 18.79
N ALA A 455 2.76 19.08 18.55
CA ALA A 455 2.00 18.60 17.40
C ALA A 455 2.61 19.06 16.06
N ALA A 456 3.18 20.26 16.00
CA ALA A 456 3.89 20.76 14.82
C ALA A 456 5.14 19.94 14.47
N GLN A 457 5.63 19.09 15.38
CA GLN A 457 6.78 18.21 15.19
C GLN A 457 6.37 16.75 14.93
N GLN A 458 5.08 16.45 14.90
CA GLN A 458 4.55 15.11 14.65
C GLN A 458 4.00 15.00 13.23
N ILE A 459 4.10 13.82 12.64
CA ILE A 459 3.52 13.51 11.32
C ILE A 459 2.09 12.93 11.50
N GLU A 460 1.86 12.21 12.60
CA GLU A 460 0.57 11.60 12.95
C GLU A 460 0.47 11.33 14.46
N GLY A 461 -0.62 10.71 14.91
CA GLY A 461 -0.87 10.39 16.32
C GLY A 461 -1.70 11.44 17.07
N PHE A 462 -1.67 11.35 18.40
CA PHE A 462 -2.44 12.22 19.30
C PHE A 462 -1.50 12.93 20.27
N VAL A 463 -1.65 14.24 20.44
CA VAL A 463 -0.84 15.03 21.37
C VAL A 463 -1.70 15.55 22.50
N VAL A 464 -1.27 15.30 23.74
CA VAL A 464 -1.92 15.78 24.97
C VAL A 464 -1.04 16.82 25.64
N GLY A 465 -1.53 18.06 25.73
CA GLY A 465 -0.92 19.14 26.50
C GLY A 465 -1.73 19.43 27.76
N ALA A 466 -1.06 19.73 28.87
CA ALA A 466 -1.71 20.11 30.12
C ALA A 466 -0.96 21.23 30.83
N ASP A 467 -1.69 22.08 31.54
CA ASP A 467 -1.13 23.13 32.39
C ASP A 467 -1.97 23.30 33.67
N SER A 468 -1.34 23.64 34.80
CA SER A 468 -1.99 23.60 36.11
C SER A 468 -1.55 24.77 36.98
N THR A 469 -2.50 25.40 37.68
CA THR A 469 -2.25 26.52 38.59
C THR A 469 -3.07 26.41 39.87
N VAL A 470 -2.57 27.00 40.96
CA VAL A 470 -3.33 27.20 42.21
C VAL A 470 -3.96 28.58 42.16
N VAL A 471 -5.21 28.72 42.59
CA VAL A 471 -5.96 29.98 42.58
C VAL A 471 -6.44 30.28 43.99
N LEU A 472 -5.99 31.40 44.56
CA LEU A 472 -6.42 31.90 45.85
C LEU A 472 -6.99 33.31 45.68
N ASN A 473 -8.25 33.52 46.11
CA ASN A 473 -8.94 34.81 45.98
C ASN A 473 -8.90 35.41 44.56
N GLY A 474 -9.03 34.56 43.53
CA GLY A 474 -8.99 34.96 42.13
C GLY A 474 -7.59 35.20 41.54
N ARG A 475 -6.52 35.07 42.34
CA ARG A 475 -5.13 35.21 41.89
C ARG A 475 -4.46 33.86 41.70
N SER A 476 -3.78 33.68 40.57
CA SER A 476 -2.91 32.53 40.31
C SER A 476 -1.67 32.57 41.20
N ILE A 477 -1.36 31.45 41.84
CA ILE A 477 -0.14 31.20 42.60
C ILE A 477 0.70 30.20 41.81
N GLY A 478 1.84 30.69 41.31
CA GLY A 478 2.81 29.89 40.57
C GLY A 478 3.69 29.02 41.46
N LYS A 479 4.83 28.61 40.90
CA LYS A 479 5.88 27.86 41.61
C LYS A 479 6.74 28.85 42.44
N PRO A 480 7.25 28.46 43.61
CA PRO A 480 8.13 29.32 44.38
C PRO A 480 9.50 29.46 43.69
N ALA A 481 10.06 30.67 43.68
CA ALA A 481 11.41 30.94 43.18
C ALA A 481 12.49 30.48 44.15
N ASP A 482 12.21 30.53 45.45
CA ASP A 482 13.11 30.12 46.53
C ASP A 482 12.33 29.61 47.74
N GLU A 483 13.05 29.09 48.74
CA GLU A 483 12.44 28.55 49.95
C GLU A 483 11.68 29.62 50.77
N ALA A 484 12.08 30.89 50.71
CA ALA A 484 11.39 31.96 51.45
C ALA A 484 10.01 32.24 50.83
N GLU A 485 9.94 32.22 49.51
CA GLU A 485 8.69 32.28 48.78
C GLU A 485 7.82 31.04 49.00
N ALA A 486 8.41 29.83 49.07
CA ALA A 486 7.68 28.61 49.40
C ALA A 486 6.99 28.71 50.77
N ARG A 487 7.71 29.19 51.80
CA ARG A 487 7.13 29.45 53.14
C ARG A 487 5.99 30.46 53.09
N ARG A 488 6.15 31.55 52.34
CA ARG A 488 5.10 32.57 52.18
C ARG A 488 3.85 31.98 51.54
N MET A 489 3.99 31.23 50.45
CA MET A 489 2.89 30.55 49.77
C MET A 489 2.17 29.58 50.70
N LEU A 490 2.91 28.75 51.45
CA LEU A 490 2.33 27.81 52.40
C LEU A 490 1.56 28.53 53.53
N ARG A 491 2.08 29.65 54.07
CA ARG A 491 1.36 30.46 55.06
C ARG A 491 0.09 31.11 54.50
N GLU A 492 0.09 31.54 53.24
CA GLU A 492 -1.13 32.08 52.58
C GLU A 492 -2.21 31.00 52.40
N LEU A 493 -1.80 29.76 52.13
CA LEU A 493 -2.71 28.63 51.94
C LEU A 493 -3.13 27.96 53.25
N TRP A 494 -2.40 28.16 54.36
CA TRP A 494 -2.65 27.51 55.65
C TRP A 494 -4.09 27.73 56.12
N GLY A 495 -4.84 26.64 56.24
CA GLY A 495 -6.22 26.65 56.75
C GLY A 495 -7.21 27.37 55.83
N THR A 496 -6.80 27.77 54.63
CA THR A 496 -7.65 28.47 53.67
C THR A 496 -8.20 27.51 52.61
N LYS A 497 -9.30 27.93 51.98
CA LYS A 497 -9.85 27.28 50.80
C LYS A 497 -9.27 27.92 49.55
N HIS A 498 -8.77 27.10 48.64
CA HIS A 498 -8.24 27.52 47.34
C HIS A 498 -8.67 26.55 46.24
N GLN A 499 -8.45 26.94 45.00
CA GLN A 499 -8.77 26.14 43.83
C GLN A 499 -7.51 25.67 43.14
N VAL A 500 -7.59 24.51 42.49
CA VAL A 500 -6.58 24.03 41.55
C VAL A 500 -7.25 23.84 40.21
N SER A 501 -6.81 24.64 39.23
CA SER A 501 -7.33 24.62 37.87
C SER A 501 -6.29 23.99 36.95
N THR A 502 -6.70 22.99 36.16
CA THR A 502 -5.86 22.37 35.14
C THR A 502 -6.54 22.44 33.79
N GLY A 503 -5.84 23.04 32.83
CA GLY A 503 -6.20 23.05 31.41
C GLY A 503 -5.64 21.82 30.71
N LEU A 504 -6.38 21.34 29.72
CA LEU A 504 -6.07 20.16 28.94
C LEU A 504 -6.39 20.39 27.48
N THR A 505 -5.49 19.99 26.59
CA THR A 505 -5.69 20.01 25.15
C THR A 505 -5.32 18.67 24.55
N VAL A 506 -6.18 18.13 23.69
CA VAL A 506 -5.91 16.94 22.88
C VAL A 506 -5.99 17.34 21.41
N ILE A 507 -4.98 16.96 20.62
CA ILE A 507 -4.88 17.23 19.18
C ILE A 507 -4.76 15.89 18.46
N ASN A 508 -5.62 15.64 17.48
CA ASN A 508 -5.44 14.57 16.50
C ASN A 508 -4.66 15.14 15.31
N VAL A 509 -3.38 14.78 15.21
CA VAL A 509 -2.44 15.35 14.23
C VAL A 509 -2.88 15.05 12.80
N ALA A 510 -3.39 13.84 12.54
CA ALA A 510 -3.80 13.40 11.21
C ALA A 510 -5.00 14.18 10.66
N THR A 511 -5.93 14.60 11.53
CA THR A 511 -7.15 15.32 11.11
C THR A 511 -7.08 16.83 11.35
N GLY A 512 -6.09 17.30 12.11
CA GLY A 512 -6.00 18.68 12.60
C GLY A 512 -7.07 19.08 13.62
N LYS A 513 -7.96 18.15 14.02
CA LYS A 513 -9.00 18.42 15.03
C LYS A 513 -8.38 18.50 16.42
N GLN A 514 -8.87 19.44 17.24
CA GLN A 514 -8.45 19.59 18.62
C GLN A 514 -9.62 19.90 19.55
N ILE A 515 -9.49 19.47 20.80
CA ILE A 515 -10.39 19.83 21.89
C ILE A 515 -9.53 20.46 22.99
N THR A 516 -9.98 21.58 23.56
CA THR A 516 -9.35 22.20 24.72
C THR A 516 -10.39 22.38 25.82
N ASP A 517 -10.10 21.85 27.00
CA ASP A 517 -10.95 21.96 28.16
C ASP A 517 -10.18 22.34 29.43
N HIS A 518 -10.89 22.54 30.54
CA HIS A 518 -10.26 22.67 31.85
C HIS A 518 -11.13 22.02 32.93
N MET A 519 -10.51 21.71 34.07
CA MET A 519 -11.19 21.27 35.27
C MET A 519 -10.69 22.05 36.48
N THR A 520 -11.57 22.31 37.43
CA THR A 520 -11.25 22.97 38.69
C THR A 520 -11.63 22.06 39.86
N ALA A 521 -10.78 22.02 40.88
CA ALA A 521 -11.04 21.32 42.14
C ALA A 521 -10.85 22.28 43.32
N ASP A 522 -11.72 22.19 44.32
CA ASP A 522 -11.62 22.94 45.56
C ASP A 522 -10.79 22.13 46.59
N ILE A 523 -9.80 22.79 47.19
CA ILE A 523 -8.97 22.26 48.27
C ILE A 523 -9.19 23.10 49.52
N LEU A 524 -9.39 22.44 50.67
CA LEU A 524 -9.19 23.05 51.97
C LEU A 524 -7.83 22.57 52.49
N MET A 525 -6.88 23.49 52.65
CA MET A 525 -5.60 23.16 53.26
C MET A 525 -5.81 22.79 54.73
N ARG A 526 -5.08 21.79 55.23
CA ARG A 526 -5.10 21.47 56.67
C ARG A 526 -4.44 22.57 57.49
N GLU A 527 -4.70 22.53 58.78
CA GLU A 527 -3.85 23.21 59.75
C GLU A 527 -2.58 22.37 59.97
N PHE A 528 -1.42 23.02 59.93
CA PHE A 528 -0.11 22.42 60.17
C PHE A 528 0.73 23.34 61.04
N SER A 529 1.79 22.82 61.66
CA SER A 529 2.73 23.61 62.44
C SER A 529 3.81 24.25 61.58
N GLU A 530 4.47 25.28 62.10
CA GLU A 530 5.67 25.87 61.45
C GLU A 530 6.77 24.80 61.27
N ASP A 531 6.92 23.86 62.21
CA ASP A 531 7.89 22.76 62.09
C ASP A 531 7.59 21.83 60.90
N GLU A 532 6.31 21.50 60.68
CA GLU A 532 5.87 20.70 59.52
C GLU A 532 6.07 21.46 58.21
N MET A 533 5.87 22.78 58.20
CA MET A 533 6.13 23.63 57.04
C MET A 533 7.63 23.64 56.70
N GLU A 534 8.50 23.83 57.70
CA GLU A 534 9.95 23.82 57.48
C GLU A 534 10.45 22.46 56.99
N GLN A 535 9.91 21.36 57.53
CA GLN A 535 10.21 20.01 57.03
C GLN A 535 9.78 19.82 55.56
N SER A 536 8.58 20.29 55.20
CA SER A 536 8.08 20.25 53.83
C SER A 536 8.97 21.04 52.88
N VAL A 537 9.35 22.27 53.24
CA VAL A 537 10.25 23.10 52.42
C VAL A 537 11.64 22.45 52.29
N ALA A 538 12.20 21.94 53.39
CA ALA A 538 13.50 21.27 53.40
C ALA A 538 13.54 19.97 52.58
N SER A 539 12.40 19.31 52.36
CA SER A 539 12.31 18.14 51.48
C SER A 539 12.56 18.46 50.00
N GLY A 540 12.45 19.75 49.61
CA GLY A 540 12.51 20.21 48.23
C GLY A 540 11.26 19.87 47.39
N VAL A 541 10.33 19.05 47.90
CA VAL A 541 9.09 18.67 47.21
C VAL A 541 8.26 19.91 46.78
N PRO A 542 8.12 20.98 47.56
CA PRO A 542 7.38 22.18 47.15
C PRO A 542 7.88 22.91 45.91
N MET A 543 9.17 22.79 45.59
CA MET A 543 9.87 23.79 44.76
C MET A 543 9.43 23.80 43.28
N ASP A 544 8.98 22.67 42.75
CA ASP A 544 8.54 22.56 41.36
C ASP A 544 7.00 22.61 41.20
N LYS A 545 6.27 23.02 42.25
CA LYS A 545 4.81 22.89 42.35
C LYS A 545 4.12 24.24 42.57
N ALA A 546 3.01 24.43 41.85
CA ALA A 546 2.16 25.59 42.04
C ALA A 546 1.61 25.60 43.48
N GLY A 547 1.69 26.74 44.16
CA GLY A 547 1.27 26.87 45.57
C GLY A 547 2.19 26.20 46.58
N ALA A 548 3.38 25.73 46.17
CA ALA A 548 4.39 25.15 47.06
C ALA A 548 3.93 23.92 47.86
N TYR A 549 3.02 23.09 47.32
CA TYR A 549 2.66 21.81 47.95
C TYR A 549 2.35 20.73 46.90
N ALA A 550 2.41 19.46 47.31
CA ALA A 550 1.93 18.32 46.53
C ALA A 550 0.80 17.62 47.28
N ILE A 551 -0.38 17.48 46.68
CA ILE A 551 -1.47 16.72 47.32
C ILE A 551 -1.12 15.25 47.60
N GLN A 552 -0.14 14.73 46.86
CA GLN A 552 0.40 13.37 46.97
C GLN A 552 1.39 13.19 48.12
N ASP A 553 1.82 14.30 48.76
CA ASP A 553 2.84 14.26 49.80
C ASP A 553 2.31 13.47 51.02
N LYS A 554 2.88 12.28 51.23
CA LYS A 554 2.44 11.36 52.29
C LYS A 554 2.92 11.78 53.68
N GLU A 555 3.97 12.59 53.75
CA GLU A 555 4.54 13.10 54.99
C GLU A 555 3.82 14.39 55.39
N PHE A 556 3.75 15.36 54.47
CA PHE A 556 3.12 16.66 54.76
C PHE A 556 1.59 16.61 54.79
N ARG A 557 0.96 15.77 53.95
CA ARG A 557 -0.49 15.59 53.82
C ARG A 557 -1.25 16.93 53.83
N PRO A 558 -1.09 17.75 52.79
CA PRO A 558 -1.49 19.16 52.83
C PRO A 558 -3.01 19.38 52.88
N ALA A 559 -3.81 18.50 52.26
CA ALA A 559 -5.24 18.73 52.12
C ALA A 559 -6.02 18.19 53.33
N ARG A 560 -6.92 19.00 53.90
CA ARG A 560 -7.97 18.53 54.82
C ARG A 560 -9.17 17.99 54.06
N MET A 561 -9.51 18.62 52.94
CA MET A 561 -10.64 18.24 52.09
C MET A 561 -10.29 18.48 50.62
N LEU A 562 -10.76 17.59 49.76
CA LEU A 562 -10.72 17.71 48.31
C LEU A 562 -12.14 17.56 47.77
N ALA A 563 -12.68 18.62 47.18
CA ALA A 563 -13.94 18.58 46.43
C ALA A 563 -13.63 18.75 44.93
N GLY A 564 -13.58 17.63 44.21
CA GLY A 564 -13.23 17.59 42.79
C GLY A 564 -12.42 16.34 42.44
N CYS A 565 -11.70 16.38 41.32
CA CYS A 565 -10.88 15.26 40.85
C CYS A 565 -9.45 15.34 41.40
N TYR A 566 -8.95 14.25 41.98
CA TYR A 566 -7.56 14.15 42.45
C TYR A 566 -6.54 14.29 41.30
N SER A 567 -6.76 13.59 40.18
CA SER A 567 -5.84 13.66 39.04
C SER A 567 -5.81 15.07 38.42
N ASN A 568 -6.91 15.83 38.52
CA ASN A 568 -6.93 17.25 38.18
C ASN A 568 -5.97 18.06 39.05
N VAL A 569 -5.95 17.82 40.36
CA VAL A 569 -5.06 18.54 41.30
C VAL A 569 -3.60 18.17 41.08
N VAL A 570 -3.32 16.90 40.78
CA VAL A 570 -1.97 16.44 40.40
C VAL A 570 -1.50 17.05 39.08
N GLY A 571 -2.45 17.38 38.19
CA GLY A 571 -2.22 18.17 36.99
C GLY A 571 -2.48 17.45 35.67
N LEU A 572 -3.23 16.34 35.67
CA LEU A 572 -3.75 15.70 34.47
C LEU A 572 -5.14 15.09 34.75
N PRO A 573 -6.25 15.74 34.36
CA PRO A 573 -7.59 15.20 34.54
C PRO A 573 -7.83 14.00 33.60
N LEU A 574 -7.56 12.77 34.09
CA LEU A 574 -7.50 11.56 33.27
C LEU A 574 -8.84 11.22 32.61
N CYS A 575 -9.95 11.38 33.33
CA CYS A 575 -11.27 11.06 32.76
C CYS A 575 -11.63 12.01 31.61
N ARG A 576 -11.41 13.32 31.82
CA ARG A 576 -11.71 14.31 30.78
C ARG A 576 -10.78 14.14 29.58
N MET A 577 -9.52 13.80 29.81
CA MET A 577 -8.59 13.43 28.76
C MET A 577 -9.06 12.21 27.97
N ALA A 578 -9.54 11.17 28.65
CA ALA A 578 -10.03 9.97 27.99
C ALA A 578 -11.28 10.25 27.14
N GLU A 579 -12.21 11.07 27.63
CA GLU A 579 -13.36 11.55 26.85
C GLU A 579 -12.92 12.33 25.61
N MET A 580 -12.01 13.30 25.76
CA MET A 580 -11.49 14.07 24.63
C MET A 580 -10.77 13.20 23.59
N LEU A 581 -10.05 12.16 24.04
CA LEU A 581 -9.42 11.18 23.17
C LEU A 581 -10.47 10.37 22.40
N LEU A 582 -11.53 9.88 23.07
CA LEU A 582 -12.64 9.18 22.42
C LEU A 582 -13.36 10.06 21.39
N GLU A 583 -13.67 11.31 21.77
CA GLU A 583 -14.33 12.30 20.88
C GLU A 583 -13.49 12.59 19.62
N LEU A 584 -12.16 12.50 19.72
CA LEU A 584 -11.22 12.67 18.61
C LEU A 584 -10.86 11.36 17.89
N GLY A 585 -11.50 10.25 18.24
CA GLY A 585 -11.35 8.94 17.59
C GLY A 585 -10.08 8.19 17.99
N TYR A 586 -9.56 8.38 19.20
CA TYR A 586 -8.44 7.60 19.72
C TYR A 586 -8.86 6.14 19.94
N PRO A 587 -8.18 5.16 19.33
CA PRO A 587 -8.50 3.74 19.50
C PRO A 587 -7.86 3.20 20.78
N PHE A 588 -8.60 3.22 21.89
CA PHE A 588 -8.14 2.60 23.14
C PHE A 588 -7.90 1.09 22.94
N PRO A 589 -6.87 0.50 23.60
CA PRO A 589 -6.65 -0.94 23.57
C PRO A 589 -7.90 -1.72 24.01
N GLU A 590 -8.21 -2.84 23.35
CA GLU A 590 -9.42 -3.64 23.63
C GLU A 590 -9.54 -4.10 25.08
N ASN A 591 -8.40 -4.28 25.76
CA ASN A 591 -8.31 -4.69 27.16
C ASN A 591 -8.37 -3.51 28.16
N LEU A 592 -8.55 -2.28 27.69
CA LEU A 592 -8.59 -1.08 28.52
C LEU A 592 -9.94 -0.36 28.37
N THR A 593 -10.71 -0.31 29.46
CA THR A 593 -11.90 0.53 29.52
C THR A 593 -11.50 1.95 29.93
N PRO A 594 -11.68 2.98 29.06
CA PRO A 594 -11.31 4.34 29.40
C PRO A 594 -12.18 4.87 30.54
N PRO A 595 -11.60 5.54 31.55
CA PRO A 595 -12.36 6.10 32.65
C PRO A 595 -13.15 7.32 32.14
N VAL A 596 -14.46 7.23 32.05
CA VAL A 596 -15.34 8.36 31.66
C VAL A 596 -16.10 8.89 32.88
N SER A 597 -16.44 10.18 32.87
CA SER A 597 -16.95 10.92 34.05
C SER A 597 -18.19 10.32 34.72
N ALA A 598 -18.98 9.52 34.00
CA ALA A 598 -20.15 8.81 34.54
C ALA A 598 -19.81 7.81 35.66
N GLU A 599 -18.56 7.34 35.75
CA GLU A 599 -18.11 6.31 36.70
C GLU A 599 -17.41 6.88 37.95
N CYS A 600 -17.61 8.15 38.30
CA CYS A 600 -17.07 8.76 39.52
C CYS A 600 -17.79 8.23 40.79
N ILE A 601 -17.76 6.91 40.98
CA ILE A 601 -18.39 6.11 42.03
C ILE A 601 -17.33 5.83 43.12
N GLY A 602 -17.71 5.29 44.28
CA GLY A 602 -16.82 5.04 45.41
C GLY A 602 -15.61 4.13 45.12
N SER A 603 -15.58 3.49 43.95
CA SER A 603 -14.53 2.57 43.46
C SER A 603 -13.45 3.22 42.59
N CYS A 604 -13.50 4.53 42.31
CA CYS A 604 -12.48 5.18 41.50
C CYS A 604 -11.10 5.11 42.19
N PRO A 605 -10.07 4.51 41.55
CA PRO A 605 -8.75 4.31 42.16
C PRO A 605 -8.05 5.63 42.49
N PHE A 606 -8.41 6.71 41.79
CA PHE A 606 -7.89 8.06 42.02
C PHE A 606 -8.72 8.86 43.03
N ARG A 607 -9.90 8.39 43.45
CA ARG A 607 -10.75 9.10 44.41
C ARG A 607 -10.25 8.99 45.85
N GLN A 608 -9.54 7.90 46.17
CA GLN A 608 -9.00 7.62 47.50
C GLN A 608 -7.47 7.64 47.50
N ALA A 609 -6.87 8.80 47.24
CA ALA A 609 -5.50 9.01 47.71
C ALA A 609 -5.50 8.74 49.24
N PRO A 610 -4.57 7.93 49.77
CA PRO A 610 -4.68 7.36 51.10
C PRO A 610 -4.69 8.46 52.18
N GLY A 611 -5.81 8.63 52.88
CA GLY A 611 -5.89 9.41 54.12
C GLY A 611 -6.82 10.63 54.15
N TYR A 612 -7.64 10.89 53.13
CA TYR A 612 -8.52 12.07 53.10
C TYR A 612 -10.00 11.69 53.24
N SER A 613 -10.74 12.32 54.16
CA SER A 613 -12.20 12.20 54.25
C SER A 613 -12.85 13.03 53.14
N ALA A 614 -13.81 12.42 52.43
CA ALA A 614 -14.65 13.10 51.44
C ALA A 614 -15.50 14.21 52.06
#